data_AF-A0A835HE18-F1
#
_entry.id   AF-A0A835HE18-F1
#
_cell.length_a   1.000
_cell.length_b   1.000
_cell.length_c   1.000
_cell.angle_alpha   90.00
_cell.angle_beta   90.00
_cell.angle_gamma   90.00
#
_symmetry.space_group_name_H-M   'P 1'
#
loop_
_entity.id
_entity.type
_entity.pdbx_description
1 polymer ?
#
loop_
_entity_poly.entity_id
_entity_poly.type
_entity_poly.pdbx_seq_one_letter_code
_entity_poly.pdbx_strand_id
1 'polypeptide(L)'
;MGTAYLIKAHPQPNVLYVEVGEGHSNHDCWQRPEDMTTSRPSYKIDASHPGSDVARETVAVWLQRRWSLRNQILHMHLNFSLMQNNYYQGLHSDNIPVAKDYHDEMLWVAVWLHRASKDEAYAQWIDTREDVGGVRTMFSWDDKVVGVQVYIAKL
;
A
#
# COMPACT_ATOMS: atom_id res chain seq x y z
N MET A 1 -14.34 9.78 -2.58
CA MET A 1 -13.47 10.60 -1.70
C MET A 1 -12.06 10.00 -1.59
N GLY A 2 -11.83 8.86 -0.92
CA GLY A 2 -10.47 8.31 -0.69
C GLY A 2 -9.48 8.34 -1.87
N THR A 3 -9.84 7.78 -3.04
CA THR A 3 -8.94 7.81 -4.22
C THR A 3 -8.53 9.21 -4.69
N ALA A 4 -9.37 10.23 -4.54
CA ALA A 4 -9.02 11.59 -4.98
C ALA A 4 -7.90 12.20 -4.13
N TYR A 5 -7.74 11.74 -2.88
CA TYR A 5 -6.56 12.02 -2.06
C TYR A 5 -5.34 11.28 -2.61
N LEU A 6 -5.45 9.97 -2.89
CA LEU A 6 -4.33 9.17 -3.41
C LEU A 6 -3.76 9.67 -4.76
N ILE A 7 -4.57 10.26 -5.65
CA ILE A 7 -4.04 10.94 -6.86
C ILE A 7 -3.15 12.13 -6.47
N LYS A 8 -3.59 12.96 -5.51
CA LYS A 8 -2.81 14.13 -5.05
C LYS A 8 -1.57 13.72 -4.26
N ALA A 9 -1.65 12.61 -3.55
CA ALA A 9 -0.57 12.05 -2.75
C ALA A 9 0.58 11.48 -3.60
N HIS A 10 0.36 11.15 -4.88
CA HIS A 10 1.38 10.64 -5.79
C HIS A 10 1.64 11.61 -6.95
N PRO A 11 2.21 12.81 -6.68
CA PRO A 11 2.37 13.87 -7.69
C PRO A 11 3.47 13.60 -8.71
N GLN A 12 4.36 12.63 -8.45
CA GLN A 12 5.49 12.27 -9.30
C GLN A 12 5.68 10.74 -9.28
N PRO A 13 6.26 10.13 -10.34
CA PRO A 13 6.39 8.67 -10.43
C PRO A 13 7.18 7.99 -9.30
N ASN A 14 8.01 8.74 -8.57
CA ASN A 14 8.89 8.22 -7.53
C ASN A 14 8.62 8.87 -6.15
N VAL A 15 7.46 9.48 -5.93
CA VAL A 15 7.13 10.19 -4.68
C VAL A 15 5.68 9.92 -4.29
N LEU A 16 5.48 9.21 -3.18
CA LEU A 16 4.17 9.01 -2.56
C LEU A 16 4.16 9.66 -1.16
N TYR A 17 3.27 10.62 -0.94
CA TYR A 17 2.94 11.12 0.39
C TYR A 17 2.03 10.12 1.11
N VAL A 18 2.37 9.79 2.35
CA VAL A 18 1.73 8.71 3.11
C VAL A 18 1.11 9.20 4.41
N GLU A 19 1.58 10.31 4.97
CA GLU A 19 1.05 10.90 6.21
C GLU A 19 0.99 12.44 6.12
N VAL A 20 -0.02 13.04 6.76
CA VAL A 20 -0.19 14.50 6.88
C VAL A 20 -0.71 14.87 8.28
N GLY A 21 0.12 15.54 9.07
CA GLY A 21 0.00 15.63 10.52
C GLY A 21 1.17 14.91 11.19
N GLU A 22 1.47 15.26 12.44
CA GLU A 22 2.40 14.51 13.29
C GLU A 22 1.59 14.01 14.50
N GLY A 23 1.76 12.74 14.86
CA GLY A 23 0.86 12.04 15.78
C GLY A 23 0.75 12.67 17.17
N HIS A 24 1.87 13.02 17.81
CA HIS A 24 1.87 13.55 19.18
C HIS A 24 1.18 14.92 19.26
N SER A 25 1.64 15.88 18.46
CA SER A 25 1.07 17.23 18.43
C SER A 25 -0.39 17.26 17.94
N ASN A 26 -0.79 16.31 17.08
CA ASN A 26 -2.18 16.18 16.67
C ASN A 26 -3.06 15.60 17.78
N HIS A 27 -2.59 14.59 18.53
CA HIS A 27 -3.35 13.97 19.62
C HIS A 27 -3.46 14.85 20.88
N ASP A 28 -2.47 15.71 21.13
CA ASP A 28 -2.52 16.71 22.21
C ASP A 28 -3.54 17.84 21.94
N CYS A 29 -4.05 17.96 20.70
CA CYS A 29 -4.96 19.02 20.29
C CYS A 29 -6.43 18.56 20.31
N TRP A 30 -7.14 18.87 21.41
CA TRP A 30 -8.59 18.64 21.50
C TRP A 30 -9.40 19.86 21.02
N GLN A 31 -9.50 20.02 19.70
CA GLN A 31 -10.26 21.08 19.04
C GLN A 31 -11.08 20.51 17.87
N ARG A 32 -12.03 21.29 17.32
CA ARG A 32 -12.66 20.93 16.04
C ARG A 32 -11.62 21.03 14.92
N PRO A 33 -11.66 20.17 13.89
CA PRO A 33 -10.64 20.15 12.84
C PRO A 33 -10.53 21.47 12.07
N GLU A 34 -11.62 22.24 11.95
CA GLU A 34 -11.64 23.58 11.36
C GLU A 34 -10.99 24.68 12.23
N ASP A 35 -10.85 24.46 13.55
CA ASP A 35 -10.25 25.40 14.50
C ASP A 35 -8.76 25.12 14.77
N MET A 36 -8.22 24.00 14.25
CA MET A 36 -6.86 23.56 14.54
C MET A 36 -5.80 24.48 13.93
N THR A 37 -4.89 24.98 14.77
CA THR A 37 -3.69 25.73 14.35
C THR A 37 -2.39 24.95 14.50
N THR A 38 -2.45 23.71 14.99
CA THR A 38 -1.30 22.79 15.09
C THR A 38 -0.62 22.59 13.74
N SER A 39 0.72 22.55 13.72
CA SER A 39 1.48 22.22 12.52
C SER A 39 1.07 20.84 11.96
N ARG A 40 0.92 20.74 10.64
CA ARG A 40 0.60 19.49 9.94
C ARG A 40 1.65 19.19 8.86
N PRO A 41 2.85 18.71 9.25
CA PRO A 41 3.87 18.31 8.29
C PRO A 41 3.35 17.20 7.37
N SER A 42 3.93 17.07 6.17
CA SER A 42 3.60 16.01 5.22
C SER A 42 4.81 15.11 5.01
N TYR A 43 4.62 13.80 5.19
CA TYR A 43 5.67 12.80 5.06
C TYR A 43 5.47 11.96 3.80
N LYS A 44 6.58 11.56 3.18
CA LYS A 44 6.61 10.86 1.90
C LYS A 44 7.62 9.71 1.91
N ILE A 45 7.36 8.75 1.04
CA ILE A 45 8.32 7.74 0.61
C ILE A 45 8.79 8.05 -0.81
N ASP A 46 10.05 7.73 -1.10
CA ASP A 46 10.70 7.87 -2.40
C ASP A 46 11.85 6.85 -2.56
N ALA A 47 12.79 7.10 -3.47
CA ALA A 47 13.92 6.20 -3.69
C ALA A 47 15.01 6.28 -2.60
N SER A 48 15.04 7.33 -1.76
CA SER A 48 15.94 7.41 -0.61
C SER A 48 15.27 7.00 0.71
N HIS A 49 13.95 7.07 0.79
CA HIS A 49 13.15 6.66 1.95
C HIS A 49 12.06 5.68 1.49
N PRO A 50 12.35 4.37 1.41
CA PRO A 50 11.41 3.40 0.86
C PRO A 50 10.18 3.16 1.73
N GLY A 51 9.17 2.53 1.11
CA GLY A 51 7.92 2.11 1.76
C GLY A 51 7.14 1.15 0.88
N SER A 52 7.63 -0.09 0.81
CA SER A 52 7.11 -1.12 -0.09
C SER A 52 5.65 -1.50 0.22
N ASP A 53 5.31 -1.57 1.49
CA ASP A 53 3.98 -1.83 2.07
C ASP A 53 2.90 -0.84 1.59
N VAL A 54 3.03 0.44 1.93
CA VAL A 54 2.03 1.48 1.65
C VAL A 54 1.94 1.81 0.15
N ALA A 55 3.05 1.67 -0.60
CA ALA A 55 3.02 1.75 -2.06
C ALA A 55 2.19 0.61 -2.67
N ARG A 56 2.27 -0.60 -2.11
CA ARG A 56 1.50 -1.78 -2.53
C ARG A 56 0.02 -1.65 -2.19
N GLU A 57 -0.34 -1.30 -0.95
CA GLU A 57 -1.76 -1.13 -0.58
C GLU A 57 -2.43 -0.03 -1.43
N THR A 58 -1.71 1.04 -1.75
CA THR A 58 -2.16 2.07 -2.70
C THR A 58 -2.49 1.47 -4.08
N VAL A 59 -1.63 0.58 -4.62
CA VAL A 59 -1.90 -0.16 -5.87
C VAL A 59 -3.11 -1.09 -5.75
N ALA A 60 -3.25 -1.82 -4.63
CA ALA A 60 -4.41 -2.69 -4.38
C ALA A 60 -5.73 -1.90 -4.42
N VAL A 61 -5.80 -0.71 -3.79
CA VAL A 61 -6.98 0.17 -3.82
C VAL A 61 -7.37 0.59 -5.23
N TRP A 62 -6.40 0.87 -6.12
CA TRP A 62 -6.69 1.22 -7.52
C TRP A 62 -7.24 0.03 -8.32
N LEU A 63 -6.69 -1.16 -8.12
CA LEU A 63 -7.13 -2.39 -8.77
C LEU A 63 -8.53 -2.82 -8.29
N GLN A 64 -8.81 -2.69 -6.98
CA GLN A 64 -10.13 -2.87 -6.38
C GLN A 64 -11.19 -1.95 -7.01
N ARG A 65 -10.80 -0.71 -7.35
CA ARG A 65 -11.62 0.26 -8.07
C ARG A 65 -11.90 -0.08 -9.54
N ARG A 66 -11.43 -1.24 -10.03
CA ARG A 66 -11.54 -1.72 -11.42
C ARG A 66 -10.99 -0.72 -12.43
N TRP A 67 -9.97 0.04 -12.05
CA TRP A 67 -9.25 0.87 -13.01
C TRP A 67 -8.54 -0.01 -14.02
N SER A 68 -8.67 0.32 -15.31
CA SER A 68 -7.98 -0.40 -16.38
C SER A 68 -6.48 -0.30 -16.17
N LEU A 69 -5.73 -1.38 -16.37
CA LEU A 69 -4.26 -1.36 -16.38
C LEU A 69 -3.66 -0.45 -17.48
N ARG A 70 -4.49 -0.01 -18.45
CA ARG A 70 -4.15 1.03 -19.45
C ARG A 70 -4.32 2.47 -18.92
N ASN A 71 -4.80 2.66 -17.69
CA ASN A 71 -4.88 3.97 -17.05
C ASN A 71 -3.47 4.41 -16.63
N GLN A 72 -3.02 5.56 -17.14
CA GLN A 72 -1.66 6.07 -16.91
C GLN A 72 -1.36 6.35 -15.42
N ILE A 73 -2.36 6.73 -14.62
CA ILE A 73 -2.20 6.96 -13.18
C ILE A 73 -1.94 5.62 -12.48
N LEU A 74 -2.76 4.59 -12.74
CA LEU A 74 -2.53 3.25 -12.21
C LEU A 74 -1.17 2.70 -12.64
N HIS A 75 -0.81 2.87 -13.92
CA HIS A 75 0.48 2.41 -14.44
C HIS A 75 1.67 3.10 -13.74
N MET A 76 1.54 4.40 -13.41
CA MET A 76 2.53 5.13 -12.62
C MET A 76 2.65 4.58 -11.19
N HIS A 77 1.54 4.36 -10.47
CA HIS A 77 1.56 3.76 -9.13
C HIS A 77 2.13 2.34 -9.14
N LEU A 78 1.78 1.53 -10.13
CA LEU A 78 2.27 0.16 -10.27
C LEU A 78 3.78 0.14 -10.49
N ASN A 79 4.29 0.98 -11.39
CA ASN A 79 5.73 1.07 -11.64
C ASN A 79 6.49 1.58 -10.40
N PHE A 80 5.93 2.53 -9.64
CA PHE A 80 6.51 2.96 -8.36
C PHE A 80 6.62 1.80 -7.36
N SER A 81 5.52 1.06 -7.15
CA SER A 81 5.47 -0.09 -6.25
C SER A 81 6.44 -1.21 -6.66
N LEU A 82 6.61 -1.45 -7.96
CA LEU A 82 7.60 -2.39 -8.49
C LEU A 82 9.06 -1.90 -8.32
N MET A 83 9.32 -0.59 -8.45
CA MET A 83 10.65 -0.03 -8.18
C MET A 83 11.04 -0.11 -6.71
N GLN A 84 10.09 0.18 -5.81
CA GLN A 84 10.25 -0.06 -4.37
C GLN A 84 10.61 -1.55 -4.12
N ASN A 85 9.90 -2.49 -4.75
CA ASN A 85 10.19 -3.92 -4.60
C ASN A 85 11.60 -4.34 -5.09
N ASN A 86 12.03 -3.86 -6.25
CA ASN A 86 13.19 -4.41 -6.96
C ASN A 86 14.50 -3.73 -6.59
N TYR A 87 14.46 -2.48 -6.11
CA TYR A 87 15.66 -1.66 -5.88
C TYR A 87 15.71 -1.02 -4.49
N TYR A 88 14.58 -0.87 -3.79
CA TYR A 88 14.48 -0.10 -2.55
C TYR A 88 13.54 -0.80 -1.54
N GLN A 89 13.94 -1.99 -1.07
CA GLN A 89 13.18 -2.74 -0.07
C GLN A 89 13.33 -2.08 1.31
N GLY A 90 12.20 -1.95 2.02
CA GLY A 90 12.11 -1.31 3.34
C GLY A 90 10.65 -1.05 3.71
N LEU A 91 10.39 -0.95 5.01
CA LEU A 91 9.09 -0.55 5.54
C LEU A 91 8.95 0.96 5.45
N HIS A 92 7.73 1.48 5.29
CA HIS A 92 7.54 2.91 5.51
C HIS A 92 7.84 3.29 6.97
N SER A 93 7.79 2.33 7.91
CA SER A 93 8.06 2.54 9.33
C SER A 93 9.51 2.75 9.71
N ASP A 94 10.45 2.29 8.89
CA ASP A 94 11.87 2.64 9.02
C ASP A 94 12.08 4.16 8.84
N ASN A 95 11.11 4.83 8.19
CA ASN A 95 11.11 6.27 7.90
C ASN A 95 10.01 7.06 8.66
N ILE A 96 8.87 6.42 9.00
CA ILE A 96 7.64 7.03 9.54
C ILE A 96 6.94 6.00 10.49
N PRO A 97 7.16 6.05 11.82
CA PRO A 97 7.10 4.86 12.68
C PRO A 97 5.67 4.29 12.96
N VAL A 98 5.18 3.36 12.11
CA VAL A 98 3.91 2.62 12.35
C VAL A 98 3.93 1.11 11.96
N ALA A 99 4.31 0.76 10.73
CA ALA A 99 4.34 -0.62 10.20
C ALA A 99 5.41 -1.57 10.79
N LYS A 100 5.26 -2.88 10.53
CA LYS A 100 6.11 -3.96 11.05
C LYS A 100 6.59 -5.01 10.03
N ASP A 101 5.86 -5.21 8.94
CA ASP A 101 6.19 -6.13 7.84
C ASP A 101 5.61 -5.55 6.52
N TYR A 102 6.08 -6.02 5.37
CA TYR A 102 5.55 -5.69 4.04
C TYR A 102 5.25 -6.93 3.18
N HIS A 103 5.53 -8.14 3.69
CA HIS A 103 5.48 -9.37 2.90
C HIS A 103 4.05 -9.79 2.50
N ASP A 104 3.04 -9.48 3.31
CA ASP A 104 1.64 -9.77 3.03
C ASP A 104 0.99 -8.73 2.08
N GLU A 105 1.42 -7.46 2.06
CA GLU A 105 1.05 -6.53 0.99
C GLU A 105 1.55 -7.00 -0.38
N MET A 106 2.69 -7.72 -0.45
CA MET A 106 3.15 -8.32 -1.71
C MET A 106 2.14 -9.35 -2.22
N LEU A 107 1.72 -10.26 -1.36
CA LEU A 107 0.72 -11.29 -1.66
C LEU A 107 -0.63 -10.65 -2.03
N TRP A 108 -1.04 -9.63 -1.29
CA TRP A 108 -2.30 -8.91 -1.51
C TRP A 108 -2.33 -8.17 -2.85
N VAL A 109 -1.26 -7.47 -3.23
CA VAL A 109 -1.16 -6.86 -4.56
C VAL A 109 -1.11 -7.90 -5.67
N ALA A 110 -0.40 -9.02 -5.49
CA ALA A 110 -0.39 -10.11 -6.47
C ALA A 110 -1.80 -10.69 -6.70
N VAL A 111 -2.60 -10.84 -5.62
CA VAL A 111 -4.03 -11.22 -5.70
C VAL A 111 -4.84 -10.22 -6.54
N TRP A 112 -4.70 -8.92 -6.28
CA TRP A 112 -5.44 -7.90 -7.03
C TRP A 112 -4.95 -7.75 -8.47
N LEU A 113 -3.66 -7.96 -8.74
CA LEU A 113 -3.09 -7.99 -10.09
C LEU A 113 -3.65 -9.19 -10.86
N HIS A 114 -3.55 -10.42 -10.32
CA HIS A 114 -4.16 -11.61 -10.93
C HIS A 114 -5.64 -11.35 -11.26
N ARG A 115 -6.40 -10.82 -10.30
CA ARG A 115 -7.83 -10.55 -10.49
C ARG A 115 -8.11 -9.57 -11.64
N ALA A 116 -7.25 -8.58 -11.84
CA ALA A 116 -7.41 -7.52 -12.83
C ALA A 116 -6.84 -7.87 -14.21
N SER A 117 -5.72 -8.59 -14.29
CA SER A 117 -5.03 -8.96 -15.53
C SER A 117 -5.52 -10.28 -16.12
N LYS A 118 -5.95 -11.23 -15.28
CA LYS A 118 -6.14 -12.66 -15.63
C LYS A 118 -4.86 -13.34 -16.12
N ASP A 119 -3.72 -12.87 -15.61
CA ASP A 119 -2.42 -13.47 -15.85
C ASP A 119 -2.10 -14.49 -14.73
N GLU A 120 -2.07 -15.76 -15.10
CA GLU A 120 -1.81 -16.90 -14.22
C GLU A 120 -0.41 -16.87 -13.59
N ALA A 121 0.54 -16.10 -14.14
CA ALA A 121 1.87 -15.94 -13.54
C ALA A 121 1.80 -15.39 -12.10
N TYR A 122 0.81 -14.53 -11.80
CA TYR A 122 0.59 -14.04 -10.44
C TYR A 122 0.01 -15.11 -9.51
N ALA A 123 -0.85 -16.00 -10.00
CA ALA A 123 -1.39 -17.11 -9.22
C ALA A 123 -0.28 -18.12 -8.88
N GLN A 124 0.51 -18.52 -9.90
CA GLN A 124 1.66 -19.39 -9.73
C GLN A 124 2.71 -18.80 -8.77
N TRP A 125 2.98 -17.49 -8.87
CA TRP A 125 3.91 -16.82 -7.95
C TRP A 125 3.42 -16.84 -6.49
N ILE A 126 2.10 -16.69 -6.26
CA ILE A 126 1.50 -16.84 -4.93
C ILE A 126 1.68 -18.28 -4.42
N ASP A 127 1.37 -19.29 -5.24
CA ASP A 127 1.50 -20.71 -4.86
C ASP A 127 2.94 -21.13 -4.58
N THR A 128 3.94 -20.50 -5.22
CA THR A 128 5.36 -20.77 -4.94
C THR A 128 5.87 -20.20 -3.61
N ARG A 129 5.05 -19.45 -2.85
CA ARG A 129 5.46 -18.94 -1.54
C ARG A 129 5.16 -19.94 -0.43
N GLU A 130 6.23 -20.51 0.11
CA GLU A 130 6.18 -21.33 1.33
C GLU A 130 5.71 -20.52 2.56
N ASP A 131 5.92 -19.20 2.55
CA ASP A 131 5.36 -18.26 3.53
C ASP A 131 4.09 -17.56 2.99
N VAL A 132 2.96 -18.23 3.18
CA VAL A 132 1.61 -17.64 3.17
C VAL A 132 1.09 -17.42 4.60
N GLY A 133 1.99 -17.06 5.53
CA GLY A 133 1.70 -16.66 6.90
C GLY A 133 1.13 -17.73 7.84
N GLY A 134 0.89 -18.96 7.38
CA GLY A 134 0.27 -20.01 8.20
C GLY A 134 -1.15 -19.67 8.65
N VAL A 135 -1.59 -20.21 9.79
CA VAL A 135 -2.94 -19.96 10.32
C VAL A 135 -3.03 -18.54 10.87
N ARG A 136 -3.93 -17.73 10.29
CA ARG A 136 -4.24 -16.37 10.72
C ARG A 136 -5.72 -16.24 11.10
N THR A 137 -6.02 -15.41 12.10
CA THR A 137 -7.37 -15.30 12.70
C THR A 137 -8.07 -13.98 12.39
N MET A 138 -7.40 -13.03 11.74
CA MET A 138 -7.89 -11.68 11.49
C MET A 138 -7.41 -11.16 10.13
N PHE A 139 -8.29 -10.44 9.44
CA PHE A 139 -7.92 -9.55 8.33
C PHE A 139 -7.93 -8.11 8.87
N SER A 140 -6.88 -7.34 8.61
CA SER A 140 -6.74 -5.98 9.15
C SER A 140 -5.92 -5.08 8.20
N TRP A 141 -5.72 -3.82 8.61
CA TRP A 141 -4.85 -2.89 7.89
C TRP A 141 -3.37 -3.29 7.98
N ASP A 142 -2.98 -4.11 8.97
CA ASP A 142 -1.60 -4.56 9.24
C ASP A 142 -1.37 -6.02 8.77
N ASP A 143 -2.41 -6.86 8.66
CA ASP A 143 -2.32 -8.25 8.15
C ASP A 143 -3.41 -8.54 7.08
N LYS A 144 -2.98 -8.79 5.84
CA LYS A 144 -3.83 -9.14 4.69
C LYS A 144 -3.84 -10.64 4.35
N VAL A 145 -3.10 -11.49 5.07
CA VAL A 145 -2.89 -12.92 4.73
C VAL A 145 -4.21 -13.69 4.65
N VAL A 146 -5.15 -13.46 5.60
CA VAL A 146 -6.49 -14.09 5.55
C VAL A 146 -7.24 -13.73 4.26
N GLY A 147 -7.11 -12.49 3.79
CA GLY A 147 -7.72 -12.04 2.54
C GLY A 147 -7.14 -12.72 1.31
N VAL A 148 -5.83 -12.98 1.32
CA VAL A 148 -5.11 -13.75 0.30
C VAL A 148 -5.57 -15.21 0.30
N GLN A 149 -5.57 -15.87 1.46
CA GLN A 149 -5.99 -17.27 1.61
C GLN A 149 -7.44 -17.49 1.11
N VAL A 150 -8.37 -16.60 1.47
CA VAL A 150 -9.76 -16.65 1.00
C VAL A 150 -9.88 -16.41 -0.52
N TYR A 151 -8.98 -15.63 -1.12
CA TYR A 151 -8.97 -15.46 -2.58
C TYR A 151 -8.45 -16.72 -3.29
N ILE A 152 -7.35 -17.31 -2.84
CA ILE A 152 -6.79 -18.56 -3.40
C ILE A 152 -7.83 -19.68 -3.32
N ALA A 153 -8.50 -19.85 -2.17
CA ALA A 153 -9.53 -20.86 -1.96
C ALA A 153 -10.81 -20.67 -2.81
N LYS A 154 -10.88 -19.61 -3.63
CA LYS A 154 -11.99 -19.30 -4.53
C LYS A 154 -11.61 -19.42 -6.02
N LEU A 155 -10.33 -19.60 -6.35
CA LEU A 155 -9.88 -19.86 -7.72
C LEU A 155 -10.34 -21.25 -8.20
#